data_AF-A0A971V208-F1
#
_entry.id   AF-A0A971V208-F1
#
_cell.length_a   1.000
_cell.length_b   1.000
_cell.length_c   1.000
_cell.angle_alpha   90.00
_cell.angle_beta   90.00
_cell.angle_gamma   90.00
#
_symmetry.space_group_name_H-M   'P 1'
#
loop_
_entity.id
_entity.type
_entity.pdbx_description
1 polymer ?
#
loop_
_entity_poly.entity_id
_entity_poly.type
_entity_poly.pdbx_seq_one_letter_code
_entity_poly.pdbx_strand_id
1 'polypeptide(L)'
;PLYIKPDKKLSVHDIQGMMRDHYEGTELDWRFDVGAGPFNSPYRWSPLTFEVDSVEYCNERPIATQQTGFSFVAQMRSWLPETIGGILWFGVDDAAQTVYYPVYCGHTHVPEEMAVGNGDLLTYSETSAFWTHNWVSNMVYTRYSDMNIDMQKVQQKLENNFRETQPEIEKKALNLYRKSPPEAVRFLTNHTNSLIRDGLQEWKKLGQYLMVKYVDGVVKKEENGKFKRNPHGQPASPERPGYSNEFYKKVIDQTGEKYKVQKVEPTVD
;
A
#
# COMPACT_ATOMS: atom_id res chain seq x y z
N PRO A 1 -9.43 19.75 20.07
CA PRO A 1 -8.99 21.16 19.90
C PRO A 1 -8.68 21.42 18.42
N LEU A 2 -8.96 22.62 17.91
CA LEU A 2 -8.74 22.94 16.49
C LEU A 2 -7.24 23.01 16.12
N TYR A 3 -6.38 23.42 17.06
CA TYR A 3 -4.93 23.47 16.88
C TYR A 3 -4.25 22.72 18.02
N ILE A 4 -3.22 21.94 17.66
CA ILE A 4 -2.43 21.15 18.60
C ILE A 4 -0.96 21.43 18.29
N LYS A 5 -0.18 21.74 19.34
CA LYS A 5 1.27 21.86 19.22
C LYS A 5 1.86 20.45 19.35
N PRO A 6 2.60 19.93 18.36
CA PRO A 6 3.21 18.62 18.47
C PRO A 6 4.39 18.65 19.44
N ASP A 7 4.66 17.51 20.09
CA ASP A 7 5.80 17.36 21.02
C ASP A 7 7.17 17.43 20.32
N LYS A 8 7.18 17.16 19.00
CA LYS A 8 8.37 17.23 18.15
C LYS A 8 8.04 17.86 16.79
N LYS A 9 9.06 18.32 16.08
CA LYS A 9 8.91 18.74 14.67
C LYS A 9 8.49 17.52 13.84
N LEU A 10 7.53 17.73 12.94
CA LEU A 10 7.05 16.71 12.03
C LEU A 10 7.78 16.80 10.69
N SER A 11 8.21 15.66 10.19
CA SER A 11 8.70 15.49 8.83
C SER A 11 7.53 15.25 7.87
N VAL A 12 7.77 15.38 6.56
CA VAL A 12 6.80 14.98 5.53
C VAL A 12 6.40 13.50 5.70
N HIS A 13 7.36 12.65 6.03
CA HIS A 13 7.13 11.22 6.25
C HIS A 13 6.23 10.95 7.45
N ASP A 14 6.32 11.75 8.52
CA ASP A 14 5.38 11.63 9.65
C ASP A 14 3.95 11.92 9.19
N ILE A 15 3.74 12.95 8.38
CA ILE A 15 2.41 13.29 7.83
C ILE A 15 1.92 12.21 6.87
N GLN A 16 2.77 11.72 5.97
CA GLN A 16 2.44 10.59 5.09
C GLN A 16 2.02 9.38 5.91
N GLY A 17 2.75 9.04 6.97
CA GLY A 17 2.40 7.95 7.89
C GLY A 17 1.04 8.14 8.56
N MET A 18 0.71 9.36 9.01
CA MET A 18 -0.60 9.67 9.59
C MET A 18 -1.74 9.49 8.58
N MET A 19 -1.51 9.75 7.30
CA MET A 19 -2.51 9.53 6.25
C MET A 19 -2.79 8.04 5.98
N ARG A 20 -1.93 7.13 6.49
CA ARG A 20 -2.01 5.67 6.28
C ARG A 20 -2.74 4.93 7.41
N ASP A 21 -3.20 5.65 8.42
CA ASP A 21 -3.67 5.10 9.70
C ASP A 21 -5.09 4.51 9.63
N HIS A 22 -5.28 3.40 10.35
CA HIS A 22 -6.55 2.72 10.58
C HIS A 22 -6.79 2.50 12.08
N TYR A 23 -6.31 3.42 12.93
CA TYR A 23 -6.39 3.38 14.38
C TYR A 23 -5.62 2.25 15.06
N GLU A 24 -4.54 1.75 14.42
CA GLU A 24 -3.78 0.61 14.89
C GLU A 24 -3.33 0.76 16.35
N GLY A 25 -3.60 -0.25 17.19
CA GLY A 25 -3.21 -0.26 18.61
C GLY A 25 -4.10 0.56 19.54
N THR A 26 -5.25 1.05 19.06
CA THR A 26 -6.26 1.73 19.88
C THR A 26 -7.51 0.85 20.06
N GLU A 27 -8.48 1.31 20.86
CA GLU A 27 -9.78 0.63 21.00
C GLU A 27 -10.61 0.62 19.69
N LEU A 28 -10.23 1.46 18.71
CA LEU A 28 -10.88 1.52 17.39
C LEU A 28 -10.20 0.58 16.38
N ASP A 29 -9.15 -0.15 16.77
CA ASP A 29 -8.47 -1.14 15.92
C ASP A 29 -9.31 -2.42 15.78
N TRP A 30 -10.08 -2.51 14.69
CA TRP A 30 -10.98 -3.63 14.44
C TRP A 30 -10.33 -4.81 13.71
N ARG A 31 -9.00 -4.88 13.59
CA ARG A 31 -8.32 -5.98 12.87
C ARG A 31 -8.49 -7.35 13.53
N PHE A 32 -9.08 -7.42 14.72
CA PHE A 32 -9.18 -8.63 15.54
C PHE A 32 -10.63 -9.13 15.75
N ASP A 33 -11.63 -8.45 15.21
CA ASP A 33 -13.02 -8.92 15.23
C ASP A 33 -13.30 -9.93 14.10
N VAL A 34 -14.56 -10.26 13.84
CA VAL A 34 -14.98 -11.15 12.75
C VAL A 34 -14.98 -10.47 11.36
N GLY A 35 -15.24 -9.17 11.31
CA GLY A 35 -15.30 -8.37 10.08
C GLY A 35 -13.95 -8.18 9.42
N ALA A 36 -12.84 -8.29 10.16
CA ALA A 36 -11.49 -8.26 9.60
C ALA A 36 -11.10 -9.51 8.79
N GLY A 37 -11.92 -10.56 8.89
CA GLY A 37 -11.69 -11.83 8.22
C GLY A 37 -10.45 -12.59 8.74
N PRO A 38 -10.06 -13.68 8.06
CA PRO A 38 -8.98 -14.56 8.51
C PRO A 38 -7.58 -13.96 8.46
N PHE A 39 -7.41 -12.82 7.79
CA PHE A 39 -6.11 -12.18 7.55
C PHE A 39 -6.02 -10.76 8.14
N ASN A 40 -6.85 -10.45 9.14
CA ASN A 40 -6.75 -9.25 9.97
C ASN A 40 -6.76 -7.95 9.15
N SER A 41 -7.64 -7.86 8.16
CA SER A 41 -7.75 -6.68 7.29
C SER A 41 -8.29 -5.47 8.06
N PRO A 42 -7.63 -4.31 7.99
CA PRO A 42 -8.13 -3.07 8.62
C PRO A 42 -9.24 -2.41 7.80
N TYR A 43 -9.77 -3.06 6.77
CA TYR A 43 -10.79 -2.50 5.90
C TYR A 43 -12.19 -3.04 6.22
N ARG A 44 -13.17 -2.15 6.10
CA ARG A 44 -14.60 -2.48 6.10
C ARG A 44 -15.21 -1.97 4.81
N TRP A 45 -15.84 -2.88 4.07
CA TRP A 45 -16.53 -2.52 2.84
C TRP A 45 -17.76 -1.69 3.18
N SER A 46 -17.97 -0.61 2.43
CA SER A 46 -19.13 0.26 2.61
C SER A 46 -20.45 -0.50 2.38
N PRO A 47 -21.55 -0.14 3.06
CA PRO A 47 -21.71 1.04 3.94
C PRO A 47 -21.08 0.88 5.32
N LEU A 48 -20.70 1.99 5.95
CA LEU A 48 -20.16 1.98 7.32
C LEU A 48 -21.25 1.80 8.37
N THR A 49 -22.50 2.19 8.08
CA THR A 49 -23.67 1.94 8.92
C THR A 49 -24.45 0.74 8.40
N PHE A 50 -25.01 -0.05 9.33
CA PHE A 50 -25.82 -1.23 9.00
C PHE A 50 -26.86 -1.47 10.10
N GLU A 51 -27.93 -2.21 9.77
CA GLU A 51 -29.01 -2.53 10.72
C GLU A 51 -29.10 -4.04 10.92
N VAL A 52 -29.26 -4.48 12.18
CA VAL A 52 -29.55 -5.87 12.55
C VAL A 52 -30.68 -5.85 13.57
N ASP A 53 -31.76 -6.58 13.32
CA ASP A 53 -32.93 -6.67 14.20
C ASP A 53 -33.48 -5.30 14.63
N SER A 54 -33.60 -4.37 13.66
CA SER A 54 -34.09 -2.99 13.89
C SER A 54 -33.21 -2.11 14.78
N VAL A 55 -31.96 -2.50 14.98
CA VAL A 55 -30.93 -1.70 15.67
C VAL A 55 -29.86 -1.28 14.68
N GLU A 56 -29.55 0.01 14.65
CA GLU A 56 -28.47 0.59 13.81
C GLU A 56 -27.10 0.45 14.51
N TYR A 57 -26.11 0.08 13.72
CA TYR A 57 -24.71 -0.06 14.11
C TYR A 57 -23.81 0.69 13.11
N CYS A 58 -22.58 1.00 13.52
CA CYS A 58 -21.59 1.58 12.62
C CYS A 58 -20.19 1.01 12.83
N ASN A 59 -19.37 1.07 11.78
CA ASN A 59 -17.93 0.98 11.85
C ASN A 59 -17.37 2.40 11.80
N GLU A 60 -16.36 2.72 12.60
CA GLU A 60 -15.64 4.00 12.45
C GLU A 60 -15.10 4.16 11.02
N ARG A 61 -14.89 5.41 10.62
CA ARG A 61 -14.23 5.70 9.35
C ARG A 61 -12.73 5.84 9.61
N PRO A 62 -11.86 4.95 9.08
CA PRO A 62 -10.41 5.13 9.19
C PRO A 62 -9.92 6.34 8.37
N ILE A 63 -8.67 6.76 8.59
CA ILE A 63 -8.05 7.84 7.79
C ILE A 63 -7.80 7.31 6.38
N ALA A 64 -7.05 6.21 6.28
CA ALA A 64 -6.84 5.50 5.03
C ALA A 64 -8.06 4.63 4.68
N THR A 65 -8.48 4.67 3.41
CA THR A 65 -9.65 3.92 2.94
C THR A 65 -9.45 3.49 1.49
N GLN A 66 -10.09 2.39 1.12
CA GLN A 66 -10.19 1.88 -0.26
C GLN A 66 -10.86 2.84 -1.25
N GLN A 67 -11.57 3.87 -0.76
CA GLN A 67 -12.28 4.84 -1.58
C GLN A 67 -11.41 6.04 -1.98
N THR A 68 -10.16 6.09 -1.50
CA THR A 68 -9.24 7.17 -1.80
C THR A 68 -8.89 7.14 -3.30
N GLY A 69 -9.26 8.17 -4.06
CA GLY A 69 -8.81 8.29 -5.45
C GLY A 69 -7.34 8.72 -5.55
N PHE A 70 -6.95 9.64 -4.67
CA PHE A 70 -5.58 10.12 -4.51
C PHE A 70 -5.42 10.75 -3.12
N SER A 71 -4.17 10.88 -2.67
CA SER A 71 -3.80 11.57 -1.45
C SER A 71 -2.50 12.35 -1.69
N PHE A 72 -2.30 13.46 -1.00
CA PHE A 72 -1.05 14.19 -1.11
C PHE A 72 -0.64 14.92 0.17
N VAL A 73 0.66 15.12 0.33
CA VAL A 73 1.25 15.99 1.34
C VAL A 73 1.96 17.14 0.63
N ALA A 74 1.50 18.37 0.87
CA ALA A 74 2.11 19.56 0.29
C ALA A 74 3.26 20.07 1.18
N GLN A 75 4.45 20.19 0.61
CA GLN A 75 5.65 20.70 1.28
C GLN A 75 6.08 22.01 0.59
N MET A 76 6.09 23.11 1.35
CA MET A 76 6.50 24.43 0.86
C MET A 76 7.73 24.89 1.64
N ARG A 77 8.85 25.08 0.95
CA ARG A 77 10.15 25.41 1.56
C ARG A 77 10.62 26.79 1.13
N SER A 78 10.48 27.76 2.03
CA SER A 78 10.79 29.19 1.76
C SER A 78 12.27 29.49 1.51
N TRP A 79 13.18 28.56 1.86
CA TRP A 79 14.62 28.71 1.63
C TRP A 79 15.09 28.25 0.24
N LEU A 80 14.15 27.85 -0.64
CA LEU A 80 14.42 27.46 -2.02
C LEU A 80 13.55 28.28 -2.99
N PRO A 81 13.97 28.46 -4.25
CA PRO A 81 13.11 29.04 -5.29
C PRO A 81 11.79 28.27 -5.42
N GLU A 82 10.68 28.95 -5.72
CA GLU A 82 9.33 28.36 -5.75
C GLU A 82 9.24 27.06 -6.57
N THR A 83 9.92 27.02 -7.72
CA THR A 83 9.93 25.87 -8.65
C THR A 83 10.60 24.62 -8.08
N ILE A 84 11.42 24.77 -7.03
CA ILE A 84 12.18 23.71 -6.36
C ILE A 84 11.61 23.46 -4.95
N GLY A 85 11.31 24.54 -4.23
CA GLY A 85 10.91 24.50 -2.82
C GLY A 85 9.51 23.93 -2.59
N GLY A 86 8.61 24.04 -3.57
CA GLY A 86 7.29 23.43 -3.55
C GLY A 86 7.30 22.00 -4.08
N ILE A 87 6.80 21.06 -3.27
CA ILE A 87 6.62 19.64 -3.63
C ILE A 87 5.22 19.19 -3.21
N LEU A 88 4.51 18.54 -4.13
CA LEU A 88 3.37 17.68 -3.82
C LEU A 88 3.87 16.25 -3.76
N TRP A 89 3.91 15.69 -2.56
CA TRP A 89 4.12 14.26 -2.38
C TRP A 89 2.81 13.57 -2.69
N PHE A 90 2.67 13.03 -3.90
CA PHE A 90 1.41 12.60 -4.48
C PHE A 90 1.32 11.08 -4.55
N GLY A 91 0.25 10.51 -4.00
CA GLY A 91 -0.10 9.10 -4.08
C GLY A 91 -1.46 8.92 -4.76
N VAL A 92 -1.60 7.83 -5.50
CA VAL A 92 -2.86 7.43 -6.16
C VAL A 92 -3.46 6.21 -5.46
N ASP A 93 -4.78 6.05 -5.52
CA ASP A 93 -5.50 4.97 -4.81
C ASP A 93 -5.36 5.11 -3.27
N ASP A 94 -5.46 4.00 -2.53
CA ASP A 94 -5.46 3.97 -1.08
C ASP A 94 -4.19 4.57 -0.48
N ALA A 95 -4.36 5.56 0.41
CA ALA A 95 -3.27 6.23 1.10
C ALA A 95 -2.34 5.26 1.85
N ALA A 96 -2.85 4.18 2.45
CA ALA A 96 -2.05 3.15 3.12
C ALA A 96 -1.27 2.24 2.17
N GLN A 97 -1.77 2.07 0.95
CA GLN A 97 -1.24 1.09 -0.03
C GLN A 97 -0.74 1.77 -1.31
N THR A 98 -0.31 3.02 -1.21
CA THR A 98 0.30 3.79 -2.29
C THR A 98 1.75 4.16 -1.99
N VAL A 99 2.44 4.70 -2.98
CA VAL A 99 3.75 5.33 -2.86
C VAL A 99 3.57 6.84 -3.06
N TYR A 100 4.10 7.65 -2.15
CA TYR A 100 4.09 9.10 -2.31
C TYR A 100 5.26 9.58 -3.17
N TYR A 101 4.97 9.91 -4.43
CA TYR A 101 5.94 10.42 -5.40
C TYR A 101 6.16 11.92 -5.24
N PRO A 102 7.41 12.43 -5.21
CA PRO A 102 7.66 13.87 -5.10
C PRO A 102 7.46 14.58 -6.44
N VAL A 103 6.34 15.29 -6.59
CA VAL A 103 6.03 16.13 -7.74
C VAL A 103 6.38 17.59 -7.43
N TYR A 104 7.44 18.11 -8.06
CA TYR A 104 7.85 19.50 -7.87
C TYR A 104 6.83 20.46 -8.47
N CYS A 105 6.53 21.58 -7.81
CA CYS A 105 5.54 22.55 -8.30
C CYS A 105 5.95 23.24 -9.62
N GLY A 106 7.25 23.26 -9.94
CA GLY A 106 7.74 23.72 -11.24
C GLY A 106 7.54 22.73 -12.39
N HIS A 107 6.92 21.56 -12.13
CA HIS A 107 6.70 20.50 -13.12
C HIS A 107 5.72 20.93 -14.23
N THR A 108 6.03 20.58 -15.47
CA THR A 108 5.31 21.08 -16.66
C THR A 108 4.73 19.99 -17.56
N HIS A 109 4.91 18.71 -17.24
CA HIS A 109 4.47 17.62 -18.11
C HIS A 109 4.14 16.33 -17.35
N VAL A 110 2.86 16.03 -17.21
CA VAL A 110 2.35 14.82 -16.53
C VAL A 110 2.82 13.56 -17.26
N PRO A 111 3.42 12.57 -16.57
CA PRO A 111 3.81 11.31 -17.19
C PRO A 111 2.57 10.50 -17.59
N GLU A 112 2.68 9.68 -18.65
CA GLU A 112 1.57 8.87 -19.18
C GLU A 112 0.85 8.09 -18.07
N GLU A 113 1.63 7.53 -17.15
CA GLU A 113 1.17 6.73 -16.03
C GLU A 113 0.13 7.44 -15.15
N MET A 114 0.22 8.77 -15.03
CA MET A 114 -0.71 9.58 -14.24
C MET A 114 -1.55 10.54 -15.11
N ALA A 115 -1.49 10.39 -16.44
CA ALA A 115 -2.17 11.30 -17.35
C ALA A 115 -3.69 11.05 -17.40
N VAL A 116 -4.44 12.14 -17.58
CA VAL A 116 -5.88 12.07 -17.88
C VAL A 116 -6.09 11.28 -19.17
N GLY A 117 -7.04 10.34 -19.15
CA GLY A 117 -7.34 9.47 -20.28
C GLY A 117 -6.56 8.16 -20.29
N ASN A 118 -5.61 7.94 -19.37
CA ASN A 118 -4.96 6.65 -19.19
C ASN A 118 -5.82 5.70 -18.33
N GLY A 119 -6.89 5.20 -18.95
CA GLY A 119 -7.98 4.50 -18.27
C GLY A 119 -9.02 5.46 -17.68
N ASP A 120 -10.11 4.89 -17.18
CA ASP A 120 -11.18 5.58 -16.45
C ASP A 120 -11.78 4.61 -15.43
N LEU A 121 -12.84 5.00 -14.69
CA LEU A 121 -13.44 4.16 -13.64
C LEU A 121 -14.07 2.84 -14.14
N LEU A 122 -14.29 2.71 -15.45
CA LEU A 122 -14.92 1.57 -16.11
C LEU A 122 -13.97 0.88 -17.12
N THR A 123 -12.87 1.55 -17.50
CA THR A 123 -11.90 1.04 -18.47
C THR A 123 -10.53 0.88 -17.81
N TYR A 124 -10.11 -0.37 -17.68
CA TYR A 124 -8.78 -0.71 -17.17
C TYR A 124 -7.68 -0.33 -18.17
N SER A 125 -6.55 0.17 -17.65
CA SER A 125 -5.33 0.41 -18.43
C SER A 125 -4.11 -0.18 -17.74
N GLU A 126 -3.32 -0.92 -18.53
CA GLU A 126 -2.08 -1.58 -18.10
C GLU A 126 -0.94 -0.63 -17.75
N THR A 127 -0.98 0.62 -18.22
CA THR A 127 0.03 1.66 -17.93
C THR A 127 -0.44 2.64 -16.87
N SER A 128 -1.69 2.56 -16.42
CA SER A 128 -2.26 3.49 -15.46
C SER A 128 -1.73 3.26 -14.04
N ALA A 129 -1.26 4.34 -13.42
CA ALA A 129 -0.81 4.34 -12.04
C ALA A 129 -1.95 3.97 -11.08
N PHE A 130 -3.14 4.52 -11.30
CA PHE A 130 -4.31 4.21 -10.48
C PHE A 130 -4.64 2.71 -10.53
N TRP A 131 -4.79 2.14 -11.72
CA TRP A 131 -5.15 0.73 -11.86
C TRP A 131 -4.08 -0.24 -11.37
N THR A 132 -2.80 0.09 -11.53
CA THR A 132 -1.70 -0.74 -11.01
C THR A 132 -1.66 -0.73 -9.47
N HIS A 133 -1.85 0.44 -8.83
CA HIS A 133 -1.93 0.50 -7.37
C HIS A 133 -3.18 -0.22 -6.88
N ASN A 134 -4.33 0.04 -7.49
CA ASN A 134 -5.60 -0.60 -7.15
C ASN A 134 -5.56 -2.13 -7.28
N TRP A 135 -4.89 -2.67 -8.30
CA TRP A 135 -4.68 -4.12 -8.44
C TRP A 135 -3.93 -4.70 -7.24
N VAL A 136 -2.82 -4.09 -6.84
CA VAL A 136 -2.04 -4.52 -5.67
C VAL A 136 -2.88 -4.38 -4.40
N SER A 137 -3.56 -3.24 -4.21
CA SER A 137 -4.40 -2.99 -3.03
C SER A 137 -5.49 -4.04 -2.89
N ASN A 138 -6.18 -4.40 -3.99
CA ASN A 138 -7.23 -5.43 -3.99
C ASN A 138 -6.72 -6.82 -3.58
N MET A 139 -5.50 -7.17 -3.96
CA MET A 139 -4.89 -8.42 -3.49
C MET A 139 -4.61 -8.36 -1.99
N VAL A 140 -4.00 -7.27 -1.53
CA VAL A 140 -3.59 -7.09 -0.13
C VAL A 140 -4.79 -7.01 0.80
N TYR A 141 -5.90 -6.34 0.44
CA TYR A 141 -7.09 -6.23 1.28
C TYR A 141 -7.59 -7.59 1.80
N THR A 142 -7.56 -8.61 0.94
CA THR A 142 -8.10 -9.93 1.25
C THR A 142 -7.15 -10.81 2.07
N ARG A 143 -5.85 -10.53 2.01
CA ARG A 143 -4.79 -11.33 2.64
C ARG A 143 -3.79 -10.44 3.38
N TYR A 144 -4.33 -9.47 4.11
CA TYR A 144 -3.60 -8.32 4.63
C TYR A 144 -2.41 -8.71 5.50
N SER A 145 -2.60 -9.55 6.52
CA SER A 145 -1.54 -10.01 7.43
C SER A 145 -0.32 -10.59 6.73
N ASP A 146 -0.51 -11.19 5.54
CA ASP A 146 0.55 -11.82 4.79
C ASP A 146 1.17 -10.85 3.75
N MET A 147 0.33 -10.29 2.88
CA MET A 147 0.78 -9.51 1.72
C MET A 147 1.22 -8.08 2.09
N ASN A 148 0.64 -7.49 3.14
CA ASN A 148 0.99 -6.13 3.57
C ASN A 148 2.47 -6.02 3.94
N ILE A 149 3.05 -7.07 4.53
CA ILE A 149 4.46 -7.09 4.94
C ILE A 149 5.39 -6.91 3.73
N ASP A 150 5.11 -7.60 2.62
CA ASP A 150 5.94 -7.51 1.42
C ASP A 150 5.65 -6.23 0.61
N MET A 151 4.40 -5.77 0.60
CA MET A 151 4.04 -4.49 0.01
C MET A 151 4.73 -3.32 0.72
N GLN A 152 4.71 -3.29 2.05
CA GLN A 152 5.38 -2.27 2.85
C GLN A 152 6.90 -2.24 2.63
N LYS A 153 7.56 -3.39 2.42
CA LYS A 153 9.00 -3.41 2.09
C LYS A 153 9.29 -2.65 0.80
N VAL A 154 8.48 -2.84 -0.24
CA VAL A 154 8.66 -2.15 -1.53
C VAL A 154 8.30 -0.66 -1.40
N GLN A 155 7.21 -0.33 -0.70
CA GLN A 155 6.80 1.03 -0.41
C GLN A 155 7.91 1.81 0.31
N GLN A 156 8.43 1.26 1.42
CA GLN A 156 9.52 1.88 2.19
C GLN A 156 10.81 1.98 1.36
N LYS A 157 11.17 0.96 0.58
CA LYS A 157 12.33 1.01 -0.31
C LYS A 157 12.25 2.20 -1.28
N LEU A 158 11.10 2.40 -1.92
CA LEU A 158 10.90 3.50 -2.87
C LEU A 158 10.94 4.87 -2.17
N GLU A 159 10.15 5.05 -1.11
CA GLU A 159 10.05 6.33 -0.41
C GLU A 159 11.34 6.73 0.31
N ASN A 160 12.07 5.77 0.90
CA ASN A 160 13.38 6.02 1.49
C ASN A 160 14.38 6.48 0.42
N ASN A 161 14.40 5.83 -0.75
CA ASN A 161 15.27 6.23 -1.85
C ASN A 161 14.95 7.65 -2.34
N PHE A 162 13.67 8.03 -2.45
CA PHE A 162 13.28 9.39 -2.83
C PHE A 162 13.78 10.41 -1.81
N ARG A 163 13.58 10.13 -0.51
CA ARG A 163 14.03 11.00 0.57
C ARG A 163 15.56 11.15 0.61
N GLU A 164 16.29 10.05 0.47
CA GLU A 164 17.74 10.02 0.57
C GLU A 164 18.43 10.71 -0.61
N THR A 165 17.85 10.60 -1.81
CA THR A 165 18.43 11.19 -3.03
C THR A 165 18.01 12.64 -3.27
N GLN A 166 16.89 13.09 -2.69
CA GLN A 166 16.32 14.42 -2.89
C GLN A 166 17.32 15.59 -2.68
N PRO A 167 18.15 15.63 -1.61
CA PRO A 167 19.07 16.75 -1.41
C PRO A 167 20.06 16.97 -2.57
N GLU A 168 20.59 15.90 -3.15
CA GLU A 168 21.53 16.00 -4.28
C GLU A 168 20.82 16.38 -5.59
N ILE A 169 19.59 15.90 -5.79
CA ILE A 169 18.73 16.32 -6.91
C ILE A 169 18.46 17.83 -6.84
N GLU A 170 18.10 18.34 -5.66
CA GLU A 170 17.76 19.76 -5.48
C GLU A 170 18.98 20.66 -5.55
N LYS A 171 20.13 20.21 -5.05
CA LYS A 171 21.41 20.92 -5.24
C LYS A 171 21.74 21.06 -6.72
N LYS A 172 21.53 20.01 -7.52
CA LYS A 172 21.70 20.05 -8.97
C LYS A 172 20.68 20.99 -9.62
N ALA A 173 19.41 20.91 -9.22
CA ALA A 173 18.36 21.79 -9.71
C ALA A 173 18.65 23.27 -9.41
N LEU A 174 19.14 23.58 -8.20
CA LEU A 174 19.50 24.95 -7.79
C LEU A 174 20.68 25.49 -8.60
N ASN A 175 21.69 24.66 -8.88
CA ASN A 175 22.82 25.02 -9.73
C ASN A 175 22.37 25.30 -11.18
N LEU A 176 21.43 24.52 -11.71
CA LEU A 176 20.82 24.79 -13.01
C LEU A 176 19.98 26.07 -12.96
N TYR A 177 19.19 26.26 -11.92
CA TYR A 177 18.29 27.40 -11.78
C TYR A 177 19.04 28.73 -11.80
N ARG A 178 20.20 28.80 -11.14
CA ARG A 178 21.09 29.98 -11.15
C ARG A 178 21.61 30.34 -12.53
N LYS A 179 21.69 29.38 -13.45
CA LYS A 179 22.16 29.57 -14.83
C LYS A 179 20.99 29.82 -15.78
N SER A 180 19.95 29.00 -15.66
CA SER A 180 18.76 29.00 -16.51
C SER A 180 17.59 28.35 -15.77
N PRO A 181 16.63 29.15 -15.25
CA PRO A 181 15.44 28.62 -14.59
C PRO A 181 14.64 27.60 -15.42
N PRO A 182 14.45 27.78 -16.75
CA PRO A 182 13.81 26.76 -17.58
C PRO A 182 14.52 25.41 -17.62
N GLU A 183 15.85 25.39 -17.49
CA GLU A 183 16.61 24.12 -17.45
C GLU A 183 16.41 23.37 -16.14
N ALA A 184 16.31 24.08 -15.01
CA ALA A 184 15.99 23.48 -13.73
C ALA A 184 14.58 22.86 -13.73
N VAL A 185 13.60 23.58 -14.30
CA VAL A 185 12.24 23.08 -14.51
C VAL A 185 12.25 21.80 -15.35
N ARG A 186 12.89 21.82 -16.52
CA ARG A 186 12.99 20.63 -17.39
C ARG A 186 13.67 19.46 -16.69
N PHE A 187 14.73 19.72 -15.91
CA PHE A 187 15.42 18.70 -15.13
C PHE A 187 14.50 18.06 -14.07
N LEU A 188 13.78 18.87 -13.29
CA LEU A 188 12.88 18.38 -12.24
C LEU A 188 11.65 17.67 -12.83
N THR A 189 11.10 18.15 -13.94
CA THR A 189 10.03 17.46 -14.68
C THR A 189 10.48 16.06 -15.10
N ASN A 190 11.64 15.94 -15.76
CA ASN A 190 12.16 14.65 -16.21
C ASN A 190 12.51 13.71 -15.05
N HIS A 191 13.04 14.25 -13.96
CA HIS A 191 13.35 13.49 -12.76
C HIS A 191 12.07 12.92 -12.12
N THR A 192 11.06 13.77 -11.89
CA THR A 192 9.75 13.37 -11.35
C THR A 192 9.12 12.27 -12.19
N ASN A 193 9.08 12.45 -13.52
CA ASN A 193 8.47 11.48 -14.43
C ASN A 193 9.21 10.15 -14.43
N SER A 194 10.54 10.17 -14.29
CA SER A 194 11.33 8.95 -14.18
C SER A 194 11.06 8.23 -12.86
N LEU A 195 10.96 8.94 -11.72
CA LEU A 195 10.60 8.33 -10.45
C LEU A 195 9.22 7.67 -10.48
N ILE A 196 8.23 8.33 -11.10
CA ILE A 196 6.87 7.80 -11.24
C ILE A 196 6.89 6.52 -12.08
N ARG A 197 7.49 6.56 -13.27
CA ARG A 197 7.59 5.39 -14.15
C ARG A 197 8.31 4.23 -13.49
N ASP A 198 9.47 4.48 -12.90
CA ASP A 198 10.31 3.44 -12.32
C ASP A 198 9.65 2.84 -11.06
N GLY A 199 9.04 3.69 -10.22
CA GLY A 199 8.28 3.23 -9.06
C GLY A 199 7.04 2.43 -9.45
N LEU A 200 6.34 2.82 -10.51
CA LEU A 200 5.20 2.05 -11.01
C LEU A 200 5.63 0.67 -11.54
N GLN A 201 6.78 0.59 -12.23
CA GLN A 201 7.34 -0.69 -12.65
C GLN A 201 7.67 -1.59 -11.46
N GLU A 202 8.26 -1.04 -10.38
CA GLU A 202 8.51 -1.79 -9.15
C GLU A 202 7.20 -2.22 -8.47
N TRP A 203 6.16 -1.38 -8.48
CA TRP A 203 4.83 -1.71 -7.94
C TRP A 203 4.14 -2.81 -8.75
N LYS A 204 4.26 -2.78 -10.09
CA LYS A 204 3.76 -3.84 -10.96
C LYS A 204 4.48 -5.17 -10.72
N LYS A 205 5.80 -5.15 -10.53
CA LYS A 205 6.58 -6.34 -10.13
C LYS A 205 6.13 -6.86 -8.76
N LEU A 206 5.80 -5.98 -7.81
CA LEU A 206 5.23 -6.36 -6.52
C LEU A 206 3.91 -7.11 -6.72
N GLY A 207 2.96 -6.60 -7.51
CA GLY A 207 1.70 -7.31 -7.77
C GLY A 207 1.92 -8.71 -8.37
N GLN A 208 2.85 -8.82 -9.34
CA GLN A 208 3.23 -10.12 -9.92
C GLN A 208 3.85 -11.05 -8.88
N TYR A 209 4.71 -10.51 -8.01
CA TYR A 209 5.35 -11.24 -6.93
C TYR A 209 4.33 -11.75 -5.91
N LEU A 210 3.40 -10.90 -5.45
CA LEU A 210 2.35 -11.28 -4.51
C LEU A 210 1.46 -12.38 -5.10
N MET A 211 1.11 -12.27 -6.38
CA MET A 211 0.29 -13.27 -7.07
C MET A 211 1.01 -14.62 -7.06
N VAL A 212 2.28 -14.64 -7.46
CA VAL A 212 3.06 -15.88 -7.48
C VAL A 212 3.25 -16.41 -6.05
N LYS A 213 3.60 -15.57 -5.08
CA LYS A 213 3.93 -16.03 -3.72
C LYS A 213 2.73 -16.65 -3.00
N TYR A 214 1.54 -16.08 -3.17
CA TYR A 214 0.36 -16.39 -2.35
C TYR A 214 -0.79 -17.08 -3.10
N VAL A 215 -0.57 -17.50 -4.34
CA VAL A 215 -1.59 -18.17 -5.19
C VAL A 215 -2.29 -19.33 -4.45
N ASP A 216 -3.59 -19.50 -4.69
CA ASP A 216 -4.40 -20.62 -4.19
C ASP A 216 -4.32 -20.86 -2.66
N GLY A 217 -4.06 -19.80 -1.88
CA GLY A 217 -3.98 -19.92 -0.42
C GLY A 217 -2.62 -20.40 0.11
N VAL A 218 -1.69 -20.83 -0.75
CA VAL A 218 -0.36 -21.30 -0.31
C VAL A 218 0.59 -20.13 -0.04
N VAL A 219 1.77 -20.42 0.51
CA VAL A 219 2.89 -19.47 0.62
C VAL A 219 4.14 -20.10 0.04
N LYS A 220 4.66 -19.56 -1.08
CA LYS A 220 5.89 -20.07 -1.68
C LYS A 220 7.11 -19.68 -0.84
N LYS A 221 7.98 -20.66 -0.62
CA LYS A 221 9.22 -20.48 0.15
C LYS A 221 10.26 -19.68 -0.62
N GLU A 222 11.08 -18.96 0.11
CA GLU A 222 12.15 -18.13 -0.44
C GLU A 222 13.48 -18.41 0.25
N GLU A 223 14.56 -18.19 -0.48
CA GLU A 223 15.94 -18.27 0.00
C GLU A 223 16.74 -17.19 -0.71
N ASN A 224 17.41 -16.31 0.06
CA ASN A 224 18.19 -15.18 -0.48
C ASN A 224 17.41 -14.27 -1.45
N GLY A 225 16.14 -13.98 -1.13
CA GLY A 225 15.28 -13.09 -1.94
C GLY A 225 14.79 -13.69 -3.26
N LYS A 226 14.89 -15.00 -3.45
CA LYS A 226 14.39 -15.72 -4.63
C LYS A 226 13.50 -16.88 -4.21
N PHE A 227 12.50 -17.21 -5.04
CA PHE A 227 11.68 -18.41 -4.82
C PHE A 227 12.55 -19.67 -4.81
N LYS A 228 12.40 -20.45 -3.74
CA LYS A 228 13.19 -21.65 -3.49
C LYS A 228 12.88 -22.73 -4.52
N ARG A 229 13.93 -23.36 -5.06
CA ARG A 229 13.83 -24.56 -5.90
C ARG A 229 14.33 -25.77 -5.12
N ASN A 230 13.79 -26.94 -5.43
CA ASN A 230 14.27 -28.22 -4.90
C ASN A 230 15.58 -28.64 -5.61
N PRO A 231 16.27 -29.70 -5.15
CA PRO A 231 17.52 -30.18 -5.78
C PRO A 231 17.39 -30.57 -7.27
N HIS A 232 16.17 -30.77 -7.77
CA HIS A 232 15.89 -31.08 -9.17
C HIS A 232 15.56 -29.84 -10.02
N GLY A 233 15.68 -28.62 -9.45
CA GLY A 233 15.40 -27.37 -10.14
C GLY A 233 13.91 -27.03 -10.27
N GLN A 234 13.00 -27.83 -9.71
CA GLN A 234 11.56 -27.53 -9.67
C GLN A 234 11.22 -26.60 -8.49
N PRO A 235 10.06 -25.91 -8.50
CA PRO A 235 9.63 -25.14 -7.33
C PRO A 235 9.60 -26.01 -6.06
N ALA A 236 10.14 -25.49 -4.96
CA ALA A 236 10.01 -26.18 -3.67
C ALA A 236 8.54 -26.24 -3.23
N SER A 237 8.17 -27.30 -2.51
CA SER A 237 6.80 -27.42 -1.97
C SER A 237 6.46 -26.20 -1.11
N PRO A 238 5.32 -25.54 -1.37
CA PRO A 238 4.93 -24.35 -0.65
C PRO A 238 4.44 -24.71 0.75
N GLU A 239 4.29 -23.69 1.59
CA GLU A 239 3.64 -23.80 2.88
C GLU A 239 2.13 -23.69 2.70
N ARG A 240 1.40 -24.44 3.51
CA ARG A 240 -0.07 -24.43 3.57
C ARG A 240 -0.48 -24.08 5.00
N PRO A 241 -0.32 -22.80 5.41
CA PRO A 241 -0.47 -22.41 6.82
C PRO A 241 -1.91 -22.57 7.34
N GLY A 242 -2.91 -22.63 6.45
CA GLY A 242 -4.30 -22.59 6.85
C GLY A 242 -4.67 -21.21 7.42
N TYR A 243 -5.58 -21.19 8.39
CA TYR A 243 -5.97 -19.98 9.12
C TYR A 243 -5.37 -19.95 10.52
N SER A 244 -5.42 -18.79 11.17
CA SER A 244 -5.00 -18.67 12.56
C SER A 244 -5.87 -19.54 13.48
N ASN A 245 -5.31 -19.99 14.61
CA ASN A 245 -6.07 -20.71 15.62
C ASN A 245 -7.24 -19.89 16.16
N GLU A 246 -7.11 -18.56 16.21
CA GLU A 246 -8.21 -17.66 16.59
C GLU A 246 -9.36 -17.73 15.59
N PHE A 247 -9.06 -17.70 14.29
CA PHE A 247 -10.08 -17.84 13.26
C PHE A 247 -10.72 -19.24 13.28
N TYR A 248 -9.93 -20.30 13.48
CA TYR A 248 -10.48 -21.64 13.63
C TYR A 248 -11.39 -21.77 14.86
N LYS A 249 -11.09 -21.10 15.97
CA LYS A 249 -12.02 -21.04 17.11
C LYS A 249 -13.35 -20.41 16.71
N LYS A 250 -13.34 -19.26 16.03
CA LYS A 250 -14.56 -18.61 15.49
C LYS A 250 -15.36 -19.57 14.59
N VAL A 251 -14.69 -20.36 13.75
CA VAL A 251 -15.33 -21.40 12.92
C VAL A 251 -15.97 -22.49 13.79
N ILE A 252 -15.28 -23.00 14.81
CA ILE A 252 -15.82 -24.04 15.70
C ILE A 252 -16.99 -23.49 16.53
N ASP A 253 -16.89 -22.26 17.04
CA ASP A 253 -17.97 -21.63 17.82
C ASP A 253 -19.28 -21.56 17.02
N GLN A 254 -19.19 -21.34 15.70
CA GLN A 254 -20.35 -21.32 14.81
C GLN A 254 -20.82 -22.71 14.34
N THR A 255 -19.92 -23.70 14.27
CA THR A 255 -20.22 -24.99 13.63
C THR A 255 -20.30 -26.18 14.59
N GLY A 256 -19.95 -25.97 15.86
CA GLY A 256 -19.90 -26.99 16.88
C GLY A 256 -19.05 -28.19 16.45
N GLU A 257 -19.64 -29.37 16.50
CA GLU A 257 -18.96 -30.64 16.27
C GLU A 257 -18.86 -31.02 14.78
N LYS A 258 -19.41 -30.21 13.86
CA LYS A 258 -19.49 -30.52 12.41
C LYS A 258 -18.16 -30.94 11.79
N TYR A 259 -17.06 -30.31 12.19
CA TYR A 259 -15.72 -30.54 11.65
C TYR A 259 -14.83 -31.41 12.54
N LYS A 260 -15.37 -31.94 13.64
CA LYS A 260 -14.60 -32.79 14.54
C LYS A 260 -14.36 -34.15 13.87
N VAL A 261 -13.08 -34.53 13.78
CA VAL A 261 -12.69 -35.82 13.22
C VAL A 261 -13.17 -36.94 14.15
N GLN A 262 -13.98 -37.85 13.60
CA GLN A 262 -14.36 -39.08 14.29
C GLN A 262 -13.17 -40.04 14.27
N LYS A 263 -12.77 -40.53 15.44
CA LYS A 263 -11.74 -41.58 15.52
C LYS A 263 -12.37 -42.87 15.02
N VAL A 264 -11.89 -43.38 13.89
CA VAL A 264 -12.20 -44.74 13.46
C VAL A 264 -11.25 -45.67 14.23
N GLU A 265 -11.79 -46.51 15.10
CA GLU A 265 -10.99 -47.56 15.72
C GLU A 265 -10.57 -48.56 14.62
N PRO A 266 -9.28 -48.96 14.56
CA PRO A 266 -8.85 -49.94 13.57
C PRO A 266 -9.59 -51.25 13.82
N THR A 267 -10.33 -51.72 12.81
CA THR A 267 -10.93 -53.06 12.81
C THR A 267 -9.80 -54.08 12.90
N VAL A 268 -9.78 -54.83 14.00
CA VAL A 268 -8.90 -55.99 14.16
C VAL A 268 -9.53 -57.12 13.34
N ASP A 269 -8.95 -57.39 12.17
CA ASP A 269 -9.17 -58.63 11.42
C ASP A 269 -8.36 -59.79 12.04
#